data_AF-A0A0R3S9A8-F1
#
_entry.id   AF-A0A0R3S9A8-F1
#
_cell.length_a   1.000
_cell.length_b   1.000
_cell.length_c   1.000
_cell.angle_alpha   90.00
_cell.angle_beta   90.00
_cell.angle_gamma   90.00
#
_symmetry.space_group_name_H-M   'P 1'
#
loop_
_entity.id
_entity.type
_entity.pdbx_description
1 polymer ?
#
loop_
_entity_poly.entity_id
_entity_poly.type
_entity_poly.pdbx_seq_one_letter_code
_entity_poly.pdbx_strand_id
1 'polypeptide(L)'
;MTGQSDDAIIKRKLLIEGESGIDDKRFALLLKDYLHWAVSEDAADGSDNAYQSMLEKIFQCENAMEQAYLIQVMNLEQANRYTDLLEEIDKSIKTAQVDIMKERERLKEARVIRKNRQEYHNLAKVVKEYPERQETLKKLQKMKVELSNLQNIDKMYDERINLRKKQFHLFLVALRDLQKIIEQDAPIPIESVEQKSTNAESLMDTS
;
A
#
# COMPACT_ATOMS: atom_id res chain seq x y z
N MET A 1 -32.77 21.53 -26.50
CA MET A 1 -33.75 22.14 -25.57
C MET A 1 -35.20 21.98 -26.04
N THR A 2 -35.53 20.99 -26.88
CA THR A 2 -36.89 20.78 -27.43
C THR A 2 -37.70 19.71 -26.68
N GLY A 3 -37.05 18.77 -25.99
CA GLY A 3 -37.72 17.68 -25.28
C GLY A 3 -38.61 18.09 -24.09
N GLN A 4 -38.34 19.23 -23.44
CA GLN A 4 -39.17 19.69 -22.31
C GLN A 4 -40.55 20.22 -22.75
N SER A 5 -40.68 20.70 -23.99
CA SER A 5 -41.96 21.18 -24.52
C SER A 5 -42.83 20.01 -24.98
N ASP A 6 -42.23 19.02 -25.63
CA ASP A 6 -42.94 17.84 -26.12
C ASP A 6 -43.43 16.97 -24.96
N ASP A 7 -42.61 16.77 -23.93
CA ASP A 7 -43.04 16.07 -22.70
C ASP A 7 -44.20 16.79 -21.99
N ALA A 8 -44.20 18.13 -21.98
CA ALA A 8 -45.30 18.90 -21.40
C ALA A 8 -46.60 18.76 -22.22
N ILE A 9 -46.50 18.72 -23.54
CA ILE A 9 -47.64 18.50 -24.45
C ILE A 9 -48.17 17.07 -24.30
N ILE A 10 -47.28 16.07 -24.26
CA ILE A 10 -47.64 14.66 -24.07
C ILE A 10 -48.31 14.46 -22.71
N LYS A 11 -47.76 15.04 -21.63
CA LYS A 11 -48.33 14.97 -20.29
C LYS A 11 -49.70 15.65 -20.22
N ARG A 12 -49.86 16.81 -20.86
CA ARG A 12 -51.16 17.51 -20.95
C ARG A 12 -52.17 16.69 -21.76
N LYS A 13 -51.76 16.10 -22.88
CA LYS A 13 -52.63 15.26 -23.70
C LYS A 13 -53.02 13.97 -22.98
N LEU A 14 -52.10 13.34 -22.26
CA LEU A 14 -52.38 12.17 -21.43
C LEU A 14 -53.33 12.49 -20.26
N LEU A 15 -53.20 13.66 -19.64
CA LEU A 15 -54.07 14.08 -18.52
C LEU A 15 -55.47 14.51 -18.97
N ILE A 16 -55.61 15.02 -20.20
CA ILE A 16 -56.90 15.50 -20.75
C ILE A 16 -57.62 14.40 -21.55
N GLU A 17 -56.88 13.60 -22.33
CA GLU A 17 -57.44 12.55 -23.21
C GLU A 17 -57.21 11.12 -22.72
N GLY A 18 -56.38 10.91 -21.69
CA GLY A 18 -56.22 9.58 -21.10
C GLY A 18 -57.53 9.14 -20.45
N GLU A 19 -58.04 7.97 -20.86
CA GLU A 19 -59.23 7.21 -20.42
C GLU A 19 -60.54 7.98 -20.15
N SER A 20 -60.49 9.08 -19.40
CA SER A 20 -61.57 10.01 -19.07
C SER A 20 -62.35 10.54 -20.28
N GLY A 21 -61.71 10.73 -21.44
CA GLY A 21 -62.39 11.16 -22.67
C GLY A 21 -63.29 10.11 -23.31
N ILE A 22 -63.15 8.84 -22.92
CA ILE A 22 -64.01 7.73 -23.36
C ILE A 22 -65.25 7.66 -22.45
N ASP A 23 -65.06 7.85 -21.14
CA ASP A 23 -66.17 7.82 -20.17
C ASP A 23 -67.13 8.99 -20.36
N ASP A 24 -66.63 10.19 -20.66
CA ASP A 24 -67.48 11.36 -20.97
C ASP A 24 -68.40 11.08 -22.18
N LYS A 25 -67.90 10.36 -23.18
CA LYS A 25 -68.72 9.92 -24.33
C LYS A 25 -69.74 8.86 -23.93
N ARG A 26 -69.41 7.94 -23.04
CA ARG A 26 -70.35 6.92 -22.52
C ARG A 26 -71.49 7.58 -21.75
N PHE A 27 -71.18 8.54 -20.89
CA PHE A 27 -72.20 9.32 -20.16
C PHE A 27 -73.06 10.17 -21.09
N ALA A 28 -72.47 10.82 -22.10
CA ALA A 28 -73.21 11.59 -23.08
C ALA A 28 -74.18 10.73 -23.92
N LEU A 29 -73.77 9.51 -24.29
CA LEU A 29 -74.63 8.55 -25.00
C LEU A 29 -75.76 8.03 -24.11
N LEU A 30 -75.45 7.63 -22.87
CA LEU A 30 -76.45 7.21 -21.89
C LEU A 30 -77.50 8.31 -21.64
N LEU A 31 -77.07 9.56 -21.50
CA LEU A 31 -77.96 10.71 -21.34
C LEU A 31 -78.85 10.93 -22.56
N LYS A 32 -78.28 10.81 -23.77
CA LYS A 32 -79.05 10.92 -25.02
C LYS A 32 -80.11 9.83 -25.13
N ASP A 33 -79.77 8.59 -24.79
CA ASP A 33 -80.68 7.46 -24.84
C ASP A 33 -81.79 7.57 -23.79
N TYR A 34 -81.45 8.05 -22.59
CA TYR A 34 -82.42 8.36 -21.54
C TYR A 34 -83.41 9.45 -21.97
N LEU A 35 -82.92 10.56 -22.54
CA LEU A 35 -83.77 11.65 -23.03
C LEU A 35 -84.68 11.19 -24.18
N HIS A 36 -84.17 10.34 -25.07
CA HIS A 36 -84.99 9.76 -26.13
C HIS A 36 -86.08 8.84 -25.57
N TRP A 37 -85.75 7.98 -24.60
CA TRP A 37 -86.72 7.10 -23.94
C TRP A 37 -87.80 7.90 -23.18
N ALA A 38 -87.43 9.01 -22.53
CA ALA A 38 -88.34 9.87 -21.78
C ALA A 38 -89.33 10.67 -22.66
N VAL A 39 -88.99 10.92 -23.93
CA VAL A 39 -89.83 11.66 -24.88
C VAL A 39 -90.70 10.73 -25.75
N SER A 40 -90.34 9.45 -25.85
CA SER A 40 -91.14 8.45 -26.57
C SER A 40 -92.45 8.13 -25.83
N GLU A 41 -93.52 8.88 -26.10
CA GLU A 41 -94.90 8.44 -25.84
C GLU A 41 -95.28 7.33 -26.85
N ASP A 42 -95.77 6.19 -26.36
CA ASP A 42 -96.32 5.05 -27.11
C ASP A 42 -95.35 4.10 -27.88
N ALA A 43 -94.88 3.05 -27.19
CA ALA A 43 -94.84 1.67 -27.72
C ALA A 43 -94.50 0.68 -26.59
N ALA A 44 -95.50 -0.06 -26.09
CA ALA A 44 -95.35 -1.01 -25.00
C ALA A 44 -94.33 -2.14 -25.27
N ASP A 45 -94.01 -2.44 -26.54
CA ASP A 45 -93.02 -3.47 -26.94
C ASP A 45 -91.58 -2.92 -27.13
N GLY A 46 -91.42 -1.61 -27.38
CA GLY A 46 -90.12 -0.97 -27.59
C GLY A 46 -89.47 -0.45 -26.30
N SER A 47 -90.29 -0.20 -25.27
CA SER A 47 -89.85 0.37 -23.99
C SER A 47 -88.97 -0.58 -23.18
N ASP A 48 -89.24 -1.90 -23.20
CA ASP A 48 -88.45 -2.87 -22.42
C ASP A 48 -87.04 -3.04 -23.00
N ASN A 49 -86.91 -3.17 -24.33
CA ASN A 49 -85.60 -3.23 -24.99
C ASN A 49 -84.76 -1.96 -24.78
N ALA A 50 -85.40 -0.78 -24.81
CA ALA A 50 -84.72 0.48 -24.53
C ALA A 50 -84.25 0.56 -23.06
N TYR A 51 -85.08 0.07 -22.13
CA TYR A 51 -84.73 -0.02 -20.71
C TYR A 51 -83.57 -0.99 -20.45
N GLN A 52 -83.59 -2.19 -21.06
CA GLN A 52 -82.49 -3.15 -20.96
C GLN A 52 -81.18 -2.58 -21.55
N SER A 53 -81.23 -1.92 -22.70
CA SER A 53 -80.05 -1.28 -23.30
C SER A 53 -79.47 -0.17 -22.41
N MET A 54 -80.33 0.59 -21.72
CA MET A 54 -79.91 1.60 -20.76
C MET A 54 -79.26 0.98 -19.52
N LEU A 55 -79.82 -0.11 -18.99
CA LEU A 55 -79.23 -0.88 -17.88
C LEU A 55 -77.84 -1.43 -18.24
N GLU A 56 -77.68 -2.00 -19.44
CA GLU A 56 -76.38 -2.49 -19.92
C GLU A 56 -75.34 -1.36 -19.99
N LYS A 57 -75.73 -0.17 -20.44
CA LYS A 57 -74.84 1.01 -20.49
C LYS A 57 -74.47 1.52 -19.11
N ILE A 58 -75.41 1.50 -18.15
CA ILE A 58 -75.13 1.84 -16.75
C ILE A 58 -74.10 0.85 -16.18
N PHE A 59 -74.32 -0.45 -16.37
CA PHE A 59 -73.38 -1.49 -15.92
C PHE A 59 -71.97 -1.32 -16.53
N GLN A 60 -71.88 -0.95 -17.82
CA GLN A 60 -70.60 -0.65 -18.47
C GLN A 60 -69.90 0.57 -17.86
N CYS A 61 -70.65 1.60 -17.43
CA CYS A 61 -70.09 2.76 -16.75
C CYS A 61 -69.62 2.42 -15.33
N GLU A 62 -70.40 1.64 -14.58
CA GLU A 62 -70.03 1.16 -13.24
C GLU A 62 -68.76 0.31 -13.28
N ASN A 63 -68.68 -0.65 -14.20
CA ASN A 63 -67.48 -1.48 -14.37
C ASN A 63 -66.25 -0.66 -14.79
N ALA A 64 -66.42 0.36 -15.65
CA ALA A 64 -65.31 1.26 -16.01
C ALA A 64 -64.80 2.07 -14.81
N MET A 65 -65.72 2.56 -13.97
CA MET A 65 -65.37 3.27 -12.74
C MET A 65 -64.62 2.37 -11.75
N GLU A 66 -65.05 1.11 -11.59
CA GLU A 66 -64.36 0.13 -10.73
C GLU A 66 -62.96 -0.19 -11.26
N GLN A 67 -62.81 -0.36 -12.57
CA GLN A 67 -61.51 -0.57 -13.21
C GLN A 67 -60.57 0.62 -12.99
N ALA A 68 -61.06 1.85 -13.17
CA ALA A 68 -60.28 3.06 -12.93
C ALA A 68 -59.83 3.17 -11.47
N TYR A 69 -60.70 2.83 -10.52
CA TYR A 69 -60.36 2.79 -9.10
C TYR A 69 -59.27 1.76 -8.80
N LEU A 70 -59.38 0.54 -9.33
CA LEU A 70 -58.36 -0.49 -9.13
C LEU A 70 -57.01 -0.09 -9.72
N ILE A 71 -57.00 0.52 -10.90
CA ILE A 71 -55.79 1.07 -11.53
C ILE A 71 -55.18 2.17 -10.65
N GLN A 72 -56.00 3.07 -10.10
CA GLN A 72 -55.52 4.11 -9.19
C GLN A 72 -54.84 3.51 -7.95
N VAL A 73 -55.46 2.51 -7.31
CA VAL A 73 -54.89 1.82 -6.15
C VAL A 73 -53.58 1.14 -6.51
N MET A 74 -53.55 0.42 -7.65
CA MET A 74 -52.33 -0.22 -8.15
C MET A 74 -51.21 0.78 -8.42
N ASN A 75 -51.52 1.93 -9.04
CA ASN A 75 -50.55 2.98 -9.32
C ASN A 75 -49.97 3.58 -8.04
N LEU A 76 -50.80 3.77 -7.00
CA LEU A 76 -50.35 4.25 -5.70
C LEU A 76 -49.37 3.24 -5.06
N GLU A 77 -49.72 1.96 -5.10
CA GLU A 77 -48.84 0.90 -4.58
C GLU A 77 -47.51 0.83 -5.36
N GLN A 78 -47.56 0.92 -6.70
CA GLN A 78 -46.36 0.95 -7.54
C GLN A 78 -45.48 2.16 -7.24
N ALA A 79 -46.07 3.34 -7.03
CA ALA A 79 -45.31 4.54 -6.66
C ALA A 79 -44.58 4.38 -5.32
N ASN A 80 -45.23 3.75 -4.33
CA ASN A 80 -44.59 3.44 -3.05
C ASN A 80 -43.43 2.45 -3.23
N ARG A 81 -43.64 1.36 -3.99
CA ARG A 81 -42.58 0.38 -4.28
C ARG A 81 -41.39 1.00 -5.00
N TYR A 82 -41.61 1.93 -5.92
CA TYR A 82 -40.52 2.66 -6.58
C TYR A 82 -39.77 3.57 -5.61
N THR A 83 -40.47 4.17 -4.64
CA THR A 83 -39.83 4.97 -3.59
C THR A 83 -38.94 4.09 -2.71
N ASP A 84 -39.44 2.93 -2.27
CA ASP A 84 -38.66 1.97 -1.48
C ASP A 84 -37.43 1.46 -2.25
N LEU A 85 -37.60 1.16 -3.54
CA LEU A 85 -36.50 0.74 -4.41
C LEU A 85 -35.42 1.82 -4.57
N LEU A 86 -35.83 3.09 -4.69
CA LEU A 86 -34.89 4.21 -4.73
C LEU A 86 -34.09 4.32 -3.44
N GLU A 87 -34.74 4.17 -2.28
CA GLU A 87 -34.03 4.16 -1.00
C GLU A 87 -33.05 3.00 -0.86
N GLU A 88 -33.40 1.82 -1.36
CA GLU A 88 -32.51 0.64 -1.36
C GLU A 88 -31.29 0.87 -2.26
N ILE A 89 -31.50 1.43 -3.46
CA ILE A 89 -30.42 1.80 -4.37
C ILE A 89 -29.51 2.84 -3.70
N ASP A 90 -30.05 3.86 -3.06
CA ASP A 90 -29.27 4.88 -2.35
C ASP A 90 -28.46 4.28 -1.19
N LYS A 91 -29.03 3.34 -0.44
CA LYS A 91 -28.30 2.59 0.61
C LYS A 91 -27.15 1.79 0.00
N SER A 92 -27.40 1.08 -1.10
CA SER A 92 -26.39 0.30 -1.82
C SER A 92 -25.24 1.17 -2.35
N ILE A 93 -25.56 2.34 -2.91
CA ILE A 93 -24.57 3.32 -3.38
C ILE A 93 -23.71 3.80 -2.21
N LYS A 94 -24.33 4.15 -1.06
CA LYS A 94 -23.59 4.58 0.13
C LYS A 94 -22.68 3.48 0.66
N THR A 95 -23.14 2.23 0.72
CA THR A 95 -22.30 1.10 1.14
C THR A 95 -21.12 0.88 0.19
N ALA A 96 -21.36 0.92 -1.12
CA ALA A 96 -20.29 0.78 -2.11
C ALA A 96 -19.26 1.91 -2.01
N GLN A 97 -19.69 3.15 -1.74
CA GLN A 97 -18.79 4.28 -1.51
C GLN A 97 -17.89 4.05 -0.28
N VAL A 98 -18.45 3.55 0.83
CA VAL A 98 -17.68 3.22 2.03
C VAL A 98 -16.66 2.11 1.75
N ASP A 99 -17.06 1.06 1.01
CA ASP A 99 -16.16 -0.03 0.64
C ASP A 99 -15.01 0.45 -0.25
N ILE A 100 -15.28 1.32 -1.22
CA ILE A 100 -14.24 1.95 -2.06
C ILE A 100 -13.26 2.75 -1.19
N MET A 101 -13.75 3.53 -0.22
CA MET A 101 -12.87 4.28 0.68
C MET A 101 -11.99 3.36 1.52
N LYS A 102 -12.55 2.29 2.07
CA LYS A 102 -11.82 1.27 2.84
C LYS A 102 -10.74 0.58 1.99
N GLU A 103 -11.07 0.20 0.76
CA GLU A 103 -10.12 -0.47 -0.12
C GLU A 103 -9.02 0.48 -0.62
N ARG A 104 -9.33 1.78 -0.80
CA ARG A 104 -8.30 2.80 -1.05
C ARG A 104 -7.30 2.91 0.09
N GLU A 105 -7.75 2.84 1.34
CA GLU A 105 -6.85 2.91 2.50
C GLU A 105 -5.97 1.66 2.60
N ARG A 106 -6.57 0.47 2.44
CA ARG A 106 -5.81 -0.78 2.33
C ARG A 106 -4.77 -0.76 1.22
N LEU A 107 -5.11 -0.17 0.07
CA LEU A 107 -4.17 -0.02 -1.04
C LEU A 107 -2.99 0.90 -0.67
N LYS A 108 -3.22 1.98 0.09
CA LYS A 108 -2.13 2.84 0.58
C LYS A 108 -1.21 2.07 1.52
N GLU A 109 -1.76 1.33 2.48
CA GLU A 109 -1.00 0.49 3.41
C GLU A 109 -0.17 -0.55 2.65
N ALA A 110 -0.79 -1.26 1.69
CA ALA A 110 -0.11 -2.25 0.87
C ALA A 110 1.04 -1.65 0.04
N ARG A 111 0.89 -0.41 -0.47
CA ARG A 111 1.97 0.30 -1.17
C ARG A 111 3.14 0.62 -0.24
N VAL A 112 2.87 1.06 0.99
CA VAL A 112 3.91 1.32 2.00
C VAL A 112 4.65 0.03 2.32
N ILE A 113 3.93 -1.07 2.59
CA ILE A 113 4.53 -2.38 2.86
C ILE A 113 5.41 -2.84 1.69
N ARG A 114 4.94 -2.67 0.45
CA ARG A 114 5.72 -3.01 -0.74
C ARG A 114 7.01 -2.20 -0.84
N LYS A 115 6.94 -0.88 -0.60
CA LYS A 115 8.11 0.01 -0.60
C LYS A 115 9.12 -0.43 0.46
N ASN A 116 8.68 -0.62 1.70
CA ASN A 116 9.53 -1.07 2.79
C ASN A 116 10.18 -2.42 2.47
N ARG A 117 9.41 -3.39 1.93
CA ARG A 117 9.93 -4.69 1.52
C ARG A 117 11.02 -4.57 0.44
N GLN A 118 10.87 -3.64 -0.50
CA GLN A 118 11.87 -3.40 -1.53
C GLN A 118 13.13 -2.76 -0.95
N GLU A 119 13.00 -1.80 -0.03
CA GLU A 119 14.13 -1.22 0.70
C GLU A 119 14.89 -2.29 1.51
N TYR A 120 14.18 -3.15 2.23
CA TYR A 120 14.80 -4.27 2.95
C TYR A 120 15.49 -5.26 2.01
N HIS A 121 14.89 -5.56 0.85
CA HIS A 121 15.52 -6.45 -0.12
C HIS A 121 16.81 -5.85 -0.71
N ASN A 122 16.80 -4.54 -1.01
CA ASN A 122 17.98 -3.82 -1.49
C ASN A 122 19.08 -3.82 -0.41
N LEU A 123 18.74 -3.52 0.83
CA LEU A 123 19.69 -3.55 1.94
C LEU A 123 20.25 -4.95 2.16
N ALA A 124 19.41 -5.99 2.11
CA ALA A 124 19.84 -7.37 2.23
C ALA A 124 20.79 -7.78 1.10
N LYS A 125 20.58 -7.28 -0.13
CA LYS A 125 21.48 -7.50 -1.25
C LYS A 125 22.87 -6.89 -0.97
N VAL A 126 22.92 -5.65 -0.50
CA VAL A 126 24.18 -4.98 -0.10
C VAL A 126 24.86 -5.73 1.04
N VAL A 127 24.11 -6.14 2.08
CA VAL A 127 24.66 -6.90 3.21
C VAL A 127 25.27 -8.24 2.76
N LYS A 128 24.70 -8.89 1.75
CA LYS A 128 25.20 -10.15 1.20
C LYS A 128 26.54 -10.00 0.46
N GLU A 129 26.89 -8.81 -0.02
CA GLU A 129 28.20 -8.55 -0.63
C GLU A 129 29.33 -8.61 0.41
N TYR A 130 29.02 -8.36 1.68
CA TYR A 130 29.98 -8.46 2.77
C TYR A 130 30.09 -9.89 3.31
N PRO A 131 31.30 -10.32 3.74
CA PRO A 131 31.51 -11.64 4.31
C PRO A 131 30.73 -11.82 5.61
N GLU A 132 30.40 -13.07 5.91
CA GLU A 132 29.61 -13.40 7.08
C GLU A 132 30.31 -12.92 8.37
N ARG A 133 29.55 -12.27 9.25
CA ARG A 133 30.07 -11.68 10.49
C ARG A 133 30.83 -12.69 11.34
N GLN A 134 30.36 -13.93 11.41
CA GLN A 134 31.01 -14.98 12.19
C GLN A 134 32.39 -15.34 11.64
N GLU A 135 32.55 -15.41 10.32
CA GLU A 135 33.84 -15.68 9.69
C GLU A 135 34.83 -14.55 9.93
N THR A 136 34.39 -13.29 9.77
CA THR A 136 35.23 -12.11 10.04
C THR A 136 35.65 -12.07 11.50
N LEU A 137 34.76 -12.39 12.44
CA LEU A 137 35.10 -12.47 13.87
C LEU A 137 36.13 -13.57 14.17
N LYS A 138 36.00 -14.76 13.56
CA LYS A 138 36.99 -15.84 13.71
C LYS A 138 38.36 -15.41 13.17
N LYS A 139 38.42 -14.77 11.99
CA LYS A 139 39.66 -14.24 11.41
C LYS A 139 40.29 -13.18 12.33
N LEU A 140 39.48 -12.27 12.86
CA LEU A 140 39.92 -11.24 13.80
C LEU A 140 40.50 -11.86 15.09
N GLN A 141 39.85 -12.88 15.64
CA GLN A 141 40.35 -13.57 16.83
C GLN A 141 41.68 -14.28 16.57
N LYS A 142 41.84 -14.94 15.41
CA LYS A 142 43.12 -15.55 15.00
C LYS A 142 44.23 -14.51 14.88
N MET A 143 43.99 -13.42 14.15
CA MET A 143 44.96 -12.32 14.02
C MET A 143 45.33 -11.71 15.38
N LYS A 144 44.36 -11.58 16.30
CA LYS A 144 44.63 -11.06 17.66
C LYS A 144 45.54 -11.98 18.47
N VAL A 145 45.37 -13.30 18.35
CA VAL A 145 46.24 -14.29 18.99
C VAL A 145 47.64 -14.25 18.37
N GLU A 146 47.75 -14.22 17.05
CA GLU A 146 49.02 -14.11 16.35
C GLU A 146 49.79 -12.84 16.74
N LEU A 147 49.09 -11.70 16.82
CA LEU A 147 49.67 -10.43 17.24
C LEU A 147 50.15 -10.49 18.69
N SER A 148 49.36 -11.08 19.59
CA SER A 148 49.79 -11.29 20.98
C SER A 148 51.02 -12.20 21.07
N ASN A 149 51.10 -13.23 20.24
CA ASN A 149 52.25 -14.14 20.21
C ASN A 149 53.50 -13.42 19.69
N LEU A 150 53.38 -12.66 18.60
CA LEU A 150 54.46 -11.83 18.06
C LEU A 150 54.96 -10.82 19.09
N GLN A 151 54.06 -10.13 19.79
CA GLN A 151 54.43 -9.20 20.87
C GLN A 151 55.16 -9.89 22.02
N ASN A 152 54.79 -11.13 22.37
CA ASN A 152 55.49 -11.89 23.39
C ASN A 152 56.90 -12.31 22.91
N ILE A 153 57.01 -12.74 21.66
CA ILE A 153 58.29 -13.10 21.05
C ILE A 153 59.22 -11.89 20.98
N ASP A 154 58.71 -10.73 20.58
CA ASP A 154 59.45 -9.47 20.52
C ASP A 154 60.00 -9.09 21.90
N LYS A 155 59.15 -9.14 22.94
CA LYS A 155 59.58 -8.94 24.34
C LYS A 155 60.66 -9.92 24.77
N MET A 156 60.53 -11.21 24.42
CA MET A 156 61.55 -12.21 24.74
C MET A 156 62.89 -11.92 24.06
N TYR A 157 62.87 -11.48 22.80
CA TYR A 157 64.09 -11.07 22.10
C TYR A 157 64.71 -9.81 22.70
N ASP A 158 63.91 -8.81 23.07
CA ASP A 158 64.36 -7.61 23.77
C ASP A 158 65.03 -7.94 25.11
N GLU A 159 64.44 -8.82 25.90
CA GLU A 159 65.03 -9.32 27.15
C GLU A 159 66.37 -10.02 26.90
N ARG A 160 66.44 -10.86 25.86
CA ARG A 160 67.67 -11.58 25.49
C ARG A 160 68.77 -10.64 25.00
N ILE A 161 68.42 -9.63 24.22
CA ILE A 161 69.35 -8.58 23.78
C ILE A 161 69.84 -7.79 24.98
N ASN A 162 68.96 -7.41 25.91
CA ASN A 162 69.35 -6.70 27.12
C ASN A 162 70.26 -7.54 28.03
N LEU A 163 70.02 -8.85 28.14
CA LEU A 163 70.91 -9.76 28.85
C LEU A 163 72.31 -9.79 28.19
N ARG A 164 72.37 -9.94 26.86
CA ARG A 164 73.65 -9.93 26.13
C ARG A 164 74.37 -8.58 26.26
N LYS A 165 73.66 -7.45 26.20
CA LYS A 165 74.24 -6.12 26.46
C LYS A 165 74.85 -6.03 27.86
N LYS A 166 74.17 -6.55 28.89
CA LYS A 166 74.70 -6.62 30.26
C LYS A 166 75.93 -7.52 30.37
N GLN A 167 75.89 -8.71 29.76
CA GLN A 167 77.04 -9.64 29.73
C GLN A 167 78.25 -9.02 29.01
N PHE A 168 78.03 -8.37 27.88
CA PHE A 168 79.08 -7.68 27.12
C PHE A 168 79.66 -6.51 27.92
N HIS A 169 78.82 -5.74 28.62
CA HIS A 169 79.27 -4.68 29.51
C HIS A 169 80.15 -5.22 30.65
N LEU A 170 79.73 -6.33 31.29
CA LEU A 170 80.54 -6.99 32.32
C LEU A 170 81.88 -7.46 31.76
N PHE A 171 81.88 -8.05 30.56
CA PHE A 171 83.11 -8.46 29.88
C PHE A 171 84.03 -7.27 29.57
N LEU A 172 83.49 -6.15 29.10
CA LEU A 172 84.26 -4.92 28.87
C LEU A 172 84.87 -4.36 30.16
N VAL A 173 84.14 -4.42 31.27
CA VAL A 173 84.66 -4.00 32.58
C VAL A 173 85.79 -4.93 33.02
N ALA A 174 85.61 -6.26 32.94
CA ALA A 174 86.66 -7.22 33.27
C ALA A 174 87.90 -7.07 32.37
N LEU A 175 87.73 -6.75 31.08
CA LEU A 175 88.82 -6.49 30.15
C LEU A 175 89.57 -5.20 30.53
N ARG A 176 88.85 -4.13 30.90
CA ARG A 176 89.47 -2.91 31.46
C ARG A 176 90.21 -3.18 32.76
N ASP A 177 89.65 -4.01 33.64
CA ASP A 177 90.29 -4.37 34.90
C ASP A 177 91.56 -5.20 34.66
N LEU A 178 91.52 -6.14 33.71
CA LEU A 178 92.71 -6.87 33.26
C LEU A 178 93.75 -5.95 32.61
N GLN A 179 93.35 -5.01 31.76
CA GLN A 179 94.25 -3.99 31.21
C GLN A 179 94.90 -3.19 32.34
N LYS A 180 94.12 -2.79 33.35
CA LYS A 180 94.62 -2.07 34.51
C LYS A 180 95.59 -2.90 35.35
N ILE A 181 95.36 -4.20 35.50
CA ILE A 181 96.29 -5.12 36.18
C ILE A 181 97.58 -5.29 35.37
N ILE A 182 97.49 -5.43 34.03
CA ILE A 182 98.67 -5.48 33.14
C ILE A 182 99.46 -4.16 33.19
N GLU A 183 98.77 -3.02 33.26
CA GLU A 183 99.39 -1.71 33.47
C GLU A 183 100.01 -1.57 34.87
N GLN A 184 99.51 -2.29 35.87
CA GLN A 184 100.04 -2.31 37.25
C GLN A 184 101.20 -3.30 37.45
N ASP A 185 101.27 -4.39 36.68
CA ASP A 185 102.35 -5.38 36.70
C ASP A 185 103.58 -5.01 35.82
N ALA A 186 103.57 -3.83 35.19
CA ALA A 186 104.72 -3.33 34.44
C ALA A 186 105.58 -2.34 35.28
N PRO A 187 106.88 -2.58 35.48
CA PRO A 187 107.82 -1.52 35.81
C PRO A 187 108.22 -0.75 34.53
N ILE A 188 107.65 0.47 34.40
CA ILE A 188 108.09 1.75 33.76
C ILE A 188 109.26 1.75 32.74
N PRO A 189 109.39 2.75 31.84
CA PRO A 189 108.54 3.27 30.73
C PRO A 189 109.21 2.97 29.35
N ILE A 190 108.59 3.36 28.22
CA ILE A 190 109.21 4.10 27.08
C ILE A 190 108.17 4.31 25.96
N GLU A 191 107.88 5.59 25.73
CA GLU A 191 107.60 6.31 24.48
C GLU A 191 106.47 5.84 23.54
N SER A 192 105.39 6.64 23.58
CA SER A 192 104.87 7.47 22.48
C SER A 192 105.34 7.15 21.05
N VAL A 193 104.39 6.92 20.14
CA VAL A 193 103.89 7.91 19.14
C VAL A 193 103.11 7.17 18.04
N GLU A 194 101.85 7.57 17.93
CA GLU A 194 101.00 7.69 16.74
C GLU A 194 101.28 6.86 15.47
N GLN A 195 100.31 5.98 15.20
CA GLN A 195 99.44 5.96 14.01
C GLN A 195 100.03 6.47 12.67
N LYS A 196 100.03 5.57 11.68
CA LYS A 196 99.37 5.85 10.40
C LYS A 196 98.81 4.59 9.77
N SER A 197 97.49 4.57 9.72
CA SER A 197 96.64 3.72 8.90
C SER A 197 97.02 3.79 7.42
N THR A 198 97.14 2.63 6.77
CA THR A 198 96.69 2.45 5.38
C THR A 198 96.34 0.98 5.12
N ASN A 199 95.03 0.75 5.05
CA ASN A 199 94.34 0.13 3.92
C ASN A 199 94.45 -1.39 3.71
N ALA A 200 93.37 -2.10 4.03
CA ALA A 200 92.88 -3.27 3.30
C ALA A 200 91.42 -3.58 3.69
N GLU A 201 90.47 -2.75 3.24
CA GLU A 201 89.07 -3.16 3.16
C GLU A 201 88.88 -4.05 1.92
N SER A 202 88.67 -5.33 2.18
CA SER A 202 88.17 -6.32 1.24
C SER A 202 86.64 -6.23 1.19
N LEU A 203 86.14 -5.92 -0.01
CA LEU A 203 84.84 -6.30 -0.60
C LEU A 203 83.59 -6.25 0.30
N MET A 204 82.79 -5.22 0.04
CA MET A 204 81.38 -5.13 0.38
C MET A 204 80.52 -5.77 -0.72
N ASP A 205 79.52 -6.53 -0.27
CA ASP A 205 78.22 -6.86 -0.89
C ASP A 205 78.12 -7.60 -2.22
N THR A 206 77.68 -8.85 -2.12
CA THR A 206 76.75 -9.47 -3.06
C THR A 206 75.31 -9.27 -2.56
N SER A 207 74.44 -8.94 -3.52
CA SER A 207 72.98 -8.83 -3.48
C SER A 207 72.22 -9.91 -2.71
#